data_AF-A0AAN7JX99-F1
#
_entry.id   AF-A0AAN7JX99-F1
#
_cell.length_a   1.000
_cell.length_b   1.000
_cell.length_c   1.000
_cell.angle_alpha   90.00
_cell.angle_beta   90.00
_cell.angle_gamma   90.00
#
_symmetry.space_group_name_H-M   'P 1'
#
loop_
_entity.id
_entity.type
_entity.pdbx_description
1 polymer ?
#
loop_
_entity_poly.entity_id
_entity_poly.type
_entity_poly.pdbx_seq_one_letter_code
_entity_poly.pdbx_strand_id
1 'polypeptide(L)'
;MRQEPNHNIIFPINLITYTSTDVLKSEHVFLTAESYIDIASISVVPRTTGGQVYNYLPFSALSDTAKLYNDLRWNIIRPQGFEAVMRARCSQGIQVQEYHGNFCKRIPTDIDLPAIDCDKAIMVSLKHDDKLPDGSEFAFQRALLYTTMYGQRRIRVTTLSLSVTSMLSSLFRVADLDAQFTSMLKQGMHRFLKAPCSYFLWDRIVSFTWSLQLRLAVHPLHFFKSGNKL
;
A
#
# COMPACT_ATOMS: atom_id res chain seq x y z
N MET A 1 -23.25 42.65 -34.20
CA MET A 1 -23.22 41.29 -33.61
C MET A 1 -22.23 40.44 -34.40
N ARG A 2 -20.96 40.42 -33.98
CA ARG A 2 -19.98 39.41 -34.42
C ARG A 2 -19.84 38.45 -33.24
N GLN A 3 -20.22 37.19 -33.44
CA GLN A 3 -19.96 36.12 -32.47
C GLN A 3 -18.46 35.76 -32.57
N GLU A 4 -17.75 35.90 -31.46
CA GLU A 4 -16.39 35.37 -31.31
C GLU A 4 -16.44 33.84 -31.18
N PRO A 5 -15.51 33.11 -31.80
CA PRO A 5 -15.46 31.66 -31.67
C PRO A 5 -14.93 31.25 -30.29
N ASN A 6 -15.73 30.44 -29.60
CA ASN A 6 -15.41 29.76 -28.34
C ASN A 6 -13.98 29.22 -28.34
N HIS A 7 -13.07 29.87 -27.62
CA HIS A 7 -11.83 29.27 -27.18
C HIS A 7 -12.19 28.13 -26.22
N ASN A 8 -12.23 26.91 -26.74
CA ASN A 8 -12.04 25.72 -25.91
C ASN A 8 -10.60 25.78 -25.39
N ILE A 9 -10.44 26.39 -24.21
CA ILE A 9 -9.22 26.31 -23.42
C ILE A 9 -9.14 24.87 -22.91
N ILE A 10 -8.71 23.96 -23.78
CA ILE A 10 -8.14 22.69 -23.36
C ILE A 10 -6.85 23.09 -22.66
N PHE A 11 -6.86 23.15 -21.34
CA PHE A 11 -5.62 23.25 -20.58
C PHE A 11 -4.89 21.92 -20.76
N PRO A 12 -3.75 21.83 -21.48
CA PRO A 12 -2.84 20.73 -21.25
C PRO A 12 -2.32 20.95 -19.83
N ILE A 13 -2.81 20.19 -18.85
CA ILE A 13 -2.17 20.12 -17.53
C ILE A 13 -0.90 19.28 -17.70
N ASN A 14 0.07 19.84 -18.43
CA ASN A 14 1.47 19.46 -18.33
C ASN A 14 2.08 20.31 -17.21
N LEU A 15 1.63 20.08 -15.98
CA LEU A 15 2.35 20.59 -14.82
C LEU A 15 3.47 19.58 -14.51
N ILE A 16 4.56 19.66 -15.27
CA ILE A 16 5.83 19.06 -14.84
C ILE A 16 6.43 20.04 -13.84
N THR A 17 6.11 19.86 -12.56
CA THR A 17 6.80 20.57 -11.48
C THR A 17 8.09 19.83 -11.16
N TYR A 18 9.21 20.53 -11.28
CA TYR A 18 10.51 20.09 -10.79
C TYR A 18 10.43 19.93 -9.26
N THR A 19 10.47 18.70 -8.77
CA THR A 19 10.48 18.44 -7.32
C THR A 19 11.91 18.41 -6.81
N SER A 20 12.36 19.56 -6.29
CA SER A 20 13.43 19.57 -5.30
C SER A 20 12.89 18.83 -4.08
N THR A 21 13.55 17.74 -3.66
CA THR A 21 13.22 16.93 -2.48
C THR A 21 13.20 17.72 -1.15
N ASP A 22 13.59 19.00 -1.19
CA ASP A 22 13.63 19.90 -0.04
C ASP A 22 12.28 20.53 0.30
N VAL A 23 11.29 20.48 -0.62
CA VAL A 23 9.94 21.00 -0.36
C VAL A 23 8.96 19.84 -0.29
N LEU A 24 8.38 19.60 0.89
CA LEU A 24 7.36 18.57 1.14
C LEU A 24 6.09 18.88 0.34
N LYS A 25 6.05 18.51 -0.95
CA LYS A 25 4.87 18.62 -1.82
C LYS A 25 4.43 17.24 -2.28
N SER A 26 3.13 16.96 -2.18
CA SER A 26 2.49 15.79 -2.77
C SER A 26 1.79 16.19 -4.06
N GLU A 27 2.00 15.44 -5.14
CA GLU A 27 1.41 15.75 -6.45
C GLU A 27 0.40 14.68 -6.85
N HIS A 28 -0.86 15.07 -7.08
CA HIS A 28 -1.88 14.18 -7.64
C HIS A 28 -2.00 14.45 -9.13
N VAL A 29 -1.95 13.39 -9.94
CA VAL A 29 -1.99 13.48 -11.41
C VAL A 29 -3.33 12.92 -11.90
N PHE A 30 -4.09 13.73 -12.64
CA PHE A 30 -5.33 13.30 -13.30
C PHE A 30 -5.06 13.24 -14.81
N LEU A 31 -5.12 12.04 -15.38
CA LEU A 31 -4.84 11.77 -16.78
C LEU A 31 -6.17 11.57 -17.53
N THR A 32 -6.57 12.58 -18.29
CA THR A 32 -7.74 12.57 -19.17
C THR A 32 -7.26 12.62 -20.61
N ALA A 33 -7.15 11.46 -21.26
CA ALA A 33 -6.70 11.41 -22.64
C ALA A 33 -7.52 10.44 -23.47
N GLU A 34 -7.66 10.75 -24.76
CA GLU A 34 -8.37 9.91 -25.72
C GLU A 34 -7.45 8.84 -26.34
N SER A 35 -6.13 9.07 -26.26
CA SER A 35 -5.09 8.24 -26.86
C SER A 35 -4.05 7.81 -25.82
N TYR A 36 -3.20 6.86 -26.19
CA TYR A 36 -2.21 6.26 -25.29
C TYR A 36 -1.35 7.31 -24.58
N ILE A 37 -1.22 7.14 -23.26
CA ILE A 37 -0.28 7.88 -22.41
C ILE A 37 0.59 6.86 -21.67
N ASP A 38 1.89 7.17 -21.59
CA ASP A 38 2.83 6.40 -20.79
C ASP A 38 2.67 6.69 -19.28
N ILE A 39 1.67 6.03 -18.69
CA ILE A 39 1.39 6.10 -17.24
C ILE A 39 2.56 5.54 -16.43
N ALA A 40 3.33 4.59 -16.96
CA ALA A 40 4.41 3.95 -16.22
C ALA A 40 5.47 4.99 -15.84
N SER A 41 5.90 5.81 -16.81
CA SER A 41 6.85 6.90 -16.58
C SER A 41 6.27 8.02 -15.72
N ILE A 42 5.04 8.47 -16.01
CA ILE A 42 4.40 9.56 -15.27
C ILE A 42 4.14 9.19 -13.80
N SER A 43 3.81 7.92 -13.52
CA SER A 43 3.48 7.46 -12.17
C SER A 43 4.63 7.48 -11.17
N VAL A 44 5.87 7.66 -11.64
CA VAL A 44 7.06 7.71 -10.78
C VAL A 44 7.00 8.92 -9.84
N VAL A 45 6.62 10.09 -10.35
CA VAL A 45 6.55 11.35 -9.58
C VAL A 45 5.52 11.30 -8.43
N PRO A 46 4.24 11.01 -8.67
CA PRO A 46 3.26 10.88 -7.60
C PRO A 46 3.59 9.72 -6.65
N ARG A 47 4.27 8.67 -7.12
CA ARG A 47 4.70 7.56 -6.25
C ARG A 47 5.77 8.00 -5.25
N THR A 48 6.79 8.74 -5.68
CA THR A 48 7.90 9.19 -4.81
C THR A 48 7.52 10.38 -3.93
N THR A 49 6.60 11.23 -4.37
CA THR A 49 6.11 12.39 -3.61
C THR A 49 4.96 12.06 -2.66
N GLY A 50 4.42 10.84 -2.74
CA GLY A 50 3.29 10.41 -1.92
C GLY A 50 1.92 10.86 -2.43
N GLY A 51 1.82 11.27 -3.69
CA GLY A 51 0.54 11.48 -4.37
C GLY A 51 -0.10 10.22 -4.96
N GLN A 52 -1.04 10.44 -5.88
CA GLN A 52 -1.85 9.41 -6.54
C GLN A 52 -2.01 9.73 -8.03
N VAL A 53 -2.17 8.70 -8.86
CA VAL A 53 -2.49 8.83 -10.29
C VAL A 53 -3.92 8.37 -10.52
N TYR A 54 -4.71 9.23 -11.15
CA TYR A 54 -6.05 8.93 -11.62
C TYR A 54 -6.00 8.80 -13.13
N ASN A 55 -6.39 7.64 -13.65
CA ASN A 55 -6.35 7.34 -15.08
C ASN A 55 -7.76 7.20 -15.65
N TYR A 56 -8.06 7.99 -16.67
CA TYR A 56 -9.29 7.96 -17.45
C TYR A 56 -8.90 7.76 -18.92
N LEU A 57 -8.82 6.49 -19.36
CA LEU A 57 -8.45 6.10 -20.72
C LEU A 57 -9.40 5.02 -21.24
N PRO A 58 -9.99 5.18 -22.44
CA PRO A 58 -10.09 6.44 -23.21
C PRO A 58 -11.08 7.40 -22.54
N PHE A 59 -10.70 8.67 -22.36
CA PHE A 59 -11.57 9.68 -21.76
C PHE A 59 -12.61 10.17 -22.76
N SER A 60 -13.90 10.14 -22.37
CA SER A 60 -14.97 10.81 -23.11
C SER A 60 -15.67 11.84 -22.23
N ALA A 61 -15.71 13.09 -22.69
CA ALA A 61 -16.36 14.19 -21.96
C ALA A 61 -17.88 13.98 -21.78
N LEU A 62 -18.51 13.12 -22.58
CA LEU A 62 -19.95 12.83 -22.47
C LEU A 62 -20.26 11.79 -21.38
N SER A 63 -19.40 10.78 -21.19
CA SER A 63 -19.64 9.69 -20.24
C SER A 63 -18.88 9.84 -18.93
N ASP A 64 -17.63 10.29 -18.97
CA ASP A 64 -16.71 10.13 -17.84
C ASP A 64 -16.61 11.37 -16.95
N THR A 65 -17.24 12.48 -17.38
CA THR A 65 -17.24 13.74 -16.64
C THR A 65 -17.82 13.59 -15.24
N ALA A 66 -18.86 12.77 -15.05
CA ALA A 66 -19.44 12.53 -13.73
C ALA A 66 -18.44 11.84 -12.78
N LYS A 67 -17.66 10.88 -13.29
CA LYS A 67 -16.64 10.18 -12.52
C LYS A 67 -15.48 11.09 -12.17
N LEU A 68 -14.94 11.81 -13.17
CA LEU A 68 -13.87 12.79 -12.96
C LEU A 68 -14.28 13.86 -11.94
N TYR A 69 -15.50 14.40 -12.06
CA TYR A 69 -16.04 15.38 -11.12
C TYR A 69 -16.12 14.81 -9.70
N ASN A 70 -16.63 13.60 -9.53
CA ASN A 70 -16.75 12.98 -8.21
C ASN A 70 -15.38 12.71 -7.58
N ASP A 71 -14.43 12.17 -8.37
CA ASP A 71 -13.07 11.90 -7.90
C ASP A 71 -12.36 13.21 -7.53
N LEU A 72 -12.47 14.25 -8.35
CA LEU A 72 -11.88 15.56 -8.08
C LEU A 72 -12.50 16.20 -6.82
N ARG A 73 -13.84 16.18 -6.72
CA ARG A 73 -14.58 16.66 -5.55
C ARG A 73 -14.13 15.93 -4.28
N TRP A 74 -14.02 14.61 -4.32
CA TRP A 74 -13.54 13.82 -3.19
C TRP A 74 -12.09 14.15 -2.84
N ASN A 75 -11.20 14.28 -3.83
CA ASN A 75 -9.80 14.64 -3.61
C ASN A 75 -9.63 15.97 -2.86
N ILE A 76 -10.51 16.94 -3.10
CA ILE A 76 -10.47 18.26 -2.48
C ILE A 76 -11.10 18.24 -1.08
N ILE A 77 -12.23 17.54 -0.90
CA ILE A 77 -13.03 17.59 0.34
C ILE A 77 -12.52 16.60 1.39
N ARG A 78 -11.86 15.51 0.99
CA ARG A 78 -11.46 14.45 1.91
C ARG A 78 -10.60 14.99 3.06
N PRO A 79 -10.68 14.38 4.25
CA PRO A 79 -9.76 14.70 5.34
C PRO A 79 -8.32 14.40 4.94
N GLN A 80 -7.48 15.45 4.96
CA GLN A 80 -6.05 15.34 4.72
C GLN A 80 -5.25 15.95 5.90
N GLY A 81 -3.98 15.58 5.99
CA GLY A 81 -2.99 16.21 6.85
C GLY A 81 -1.72 16.51 6.06
N PHE A 82 -1.00 17.56 6.46
CA PHE A 82 0.23 18.02 5.79
C PHE A 82 1.48 17.75 6.62
N GLU A 83 2.62 17.74 5.95
CA GLU A 83 3.96 17.60 6.54
C GLU A 83 4.03 16.43 7.53
N ALA A 84 3.43 15.31 7.13
CA ALA A 84 3.25 14.18 7.99
C ALA A 84 4.53 13.34 8.03
N VAL A 85 4.88 12.85 9.21
CA VAL A 85 6.00 11.93 9.42
C VAL A 85 5.47 10.73 10.18
N MET A 86 5.75 9.54 9.67
CA MET A 86 5.30 8.28 10.24
C MET A 86 6.49 7.42 10.66
N ARG A 87 6.45 6.93 11.90
CA ARG A 87 7.42 5.96 12.43
C ARG A 87 6.67 4.76 13.02
N ALA A 88 7.07 3.57 12.62
CA ALA A 88 6.64 2.32 13.24
C ALA A 88 7.68 1.84 14.26
N ARG A 89 7.21 1.29 15.38
CA ARG A 89 8.00 0.68 16.45
C ARG A 89 7.39 -0.67 16.79
N CYS A 90 8.24 -1.61 17.17
CA CYS A 90 7.85 -2.97 17.52
C CYS A 90 8.46 -3.30 18.88
N SER A 91 7.85 -4.23 19.62
CA SER A 91 8.48 -4.81 20.81
C SER A 91 9.71 -5.65 20.44
N GLN A 92 10.52 -5.97 21.45
CA GLN A 92 11.77 -6.71 21.27
C GLN A 92 11.52 -8.07 20.57
N GLY A 93 12.48 -8.50 19.74
CA GLY A 93 12.41 -9.73 18.96
C GLY A 93 11.75 -9.58 17.58
N ILE A 94 11.14 -8.43 17.28
CA ILE A 94 10.63 -8.09 15.94
C ILE A 94 11.21 -6.75 15.49
N GLN A 95 11.66 -6.69 14.25
CA GLN A 95 12.17 -5.49 13.61
C GLN A 95 11.29 -5.06 12.43
N VAL A 96 11.20 -3.76 12.21
CA VAL A 96 10.59 -3.20 11.00
C VAL A 96 11.57 -3.37 9.85
N GLN A 97 11.19 -4.18 8.85
CA GLN A 97 12.06 -4.50 7.73
C GLN A 97 11.95 -3.45 6.63
N GLU A 98 10.74 -3.27 6.09
CA GLU A 98 10.50 -2.40 4.94
C GLU A 98 9.12 -1.74 5.03
N TYR A 99 9.01 -0.58 4.38
CA TYR A 99 7.76 0.12 4.19
C TYR A 99 7.39 0.06 2.70
N HIS A 100 6.11 -0.16 2.38
CA HIS A 100 5.59 -0.18 1.02
C HIS A 100 4.39 0.76 0.87
N GLY A 101 4.42 1.61 -0.16
CA GLY A 101 3.38 2.61 -0.44
C GLY A 101 3.92 3.78 -1.25
N ASN A 102 3.06 4.78 -1.47
CA ASN A 102 3.47 6.04 -2.11
C ASN A 102 3.83 7.04 -1.01
N PHE A 103 5.12 7.34 -0.89
CA PHE A 103 5.67 8.25 0.10
C PHE A 103 7.12 8.62 -0.23
N CYS A 104 7.63 9.66 0.44
CA CYS A 104 9.02 10.04 0.39
C CYS A 104 9.79 9.30 1.51
N LYS A 105 11.01 8.84 1.21
CA LYS A 105 11.87 8.16 2.17
C LYS A 105 13.21 8.88 2.24
N ARG A 106 13.37 9.76 3.24
CA ARG A 106 14.63 10.45 3.51
C ARG A 106 15.53 9.66 4.48
N ILE A 107 14.92 9.04 5.49
CA ILE A 107 15.60 8.27 6.53
C ILE A 107 15.07 6.83 6.48
N PRO A 108 15.90 5.79 6.66
CA PRO A 108 15.43 4.40 6.56
C PRO A 108 14.36 4.02 7.58
N THR A 109 14.35 4.64 8.76
CA THR A 109 13.42 4.33 9.86
C THR A 109 12.08 5.05 9.75
N ASP A 110 12.03 6.15 9.02
CA ASP A 110 10.91 7.09 9.01
C ASP A 110 10.35 7.25 7.60
N ILE A 111 9.08 7.59 7.52
CA ILE A 111 8.42 7.91 6.27
C ILE A 111 7.97 9.35 6.30
N ASP A 112 8.37 10.11 5.28
CA ASP A 112 7.92 11.46 5.05
C ASP A 112 6.74 11.46 4.07
N LEU A 113 5.66 12.08 4.50
CA LEU A 113 4.38 12.15 3.81
C LEU A 113 3.99 13.61 3.67
N PRO A 114 4.32 14.26 2.54
CA PRO A 114 3.95 15.65 2.29
C PRO A 114 2.46 15.92 2.52
N ALA A 115 1.61 15.01 2.03
CA ALA A 115 0.21 14.92 2.41
C ALA A 115 -0.14 13.48 2.76
N ILE A 116 -0.99 13.34 3.79
CA ILE A 116 -1.63 12.08 4.15
C ILE A 116 -3.14 12.25 4.07
N ASP A 117 -3.77 11.44 3.25
CA ASP A 117 -5.22 11.35 3.08
C ASP A 117 -5.80 10.14 3.81
N CYS A 118 -7.13 10.11 3.95
CA CYS A 118 -7.84 8.99 4.57
C CYS A 118 -7.78 7.69 3.77
N ASP A 119 -7.56 7.77 2.45
CA ASP A 119 -7.59 6.61 1.55
C ASP A 119 -6.19 5.97 1.38
N LYS A 120 -5.15 6.64 1.87
CA LYS A 120 -3.77 6.17 1.76
C LYS A 120 -3.48 5.02 2.73
N ALA A 121 -3.20 3.85 2.15
CA ALA A 121 -2.77 2.67 2.88
C ALA A 121 -1.24 2.45 2.75
N ILE A 122 -0.54 2.47 3.88
CA ILE A 122 0.89 2.14 3.96
C ILE A 122 1.04 0.74 4.56
N MET A 123 1.85 -0.09 3.94
CA MET A 123 2.18 -1.42 4.44
C MET A 123 3.54 -1.39 5.12
N VAL A 124 3.64 -2.07 6.26
CA VAL A 124 4.88 -2.26 7.01
C VAL A 124 5.18 -3.75 7.05
N SER A 125 6.32 -4.15 6.50
CA SER A 125 6.83 -5.52 6.58
C SER A 125 7.63 -5.67 7.87
N LEU A 126 7.25 -6.66 8.69
CA LEU A 126 7.92 -6.98 9.94
C LEU A 126 8.76 -8.24 9.77
N LYS A 127 9.96 -8.24 10.35
CA LYS A 127 10.86 -9.39 10.38
C LYS A 127 11.05 -9.83 11.82
N HIS A 128 10.90 -11.12 12.05
CA HIS A 128 11.19 -11.76 13.32
C HIS A 128 12.71 -11.99 13.43
N ASP A 129 13.33 -11.48 14.49
CA ASP A 129 14.80 -11.50 14.67
C ASP A 129 15.22 -12.52 15.74
N ASP A 130 14.49 -12.56 16.87
CA ASP A 130 14.78 -13.45 18.01
C ASP A 130 13.61 -14.37 18.34
N LYS A 131 13.86 -15.51 19.00
CA LYS A 131 12.80 -16.39 19.50
C LYS A 131 11.89 -15.63 20.48
N LEU A 132 10.65 -15.37 20.05
CA LEU A 132 9.62 -14.84 20.93
C LEU A 132 9.12 -15.97 21.86
N PRO A 133 9.07 -15.75 23.18
CA PRO A 133 8.57 -16.75 24.11
C PRO A 133 7.08 -17.00 23.90
N ASP A 134 6.68 -18.27 23.93
CA ASP A 134 5.27 -18.66 23.80
C ASP A 134 4.43 -18.07 24.94
N GLY A 135 3.26 -17.51 24.58
CA GLY A 135 2.38 -16.85 25.54
C GLY A 135 2.76 -15.41 25.89
N SER A 136 3.82 -14.85 25.30
CA SER A 136 4.11 -13.42 25.37
C SER A 136 3.19 -12.59 24.47
N GLU A 137 3.09 -11.30 24.76
CA GLU A 137 2.41 -10.35 23.90
C GLU A 137 3.41 -9.56 23.06
N PHE A 138 3.14 -9.49 21.77
CA PHE A 138 3.85 -8.64 20.83
C PHE A 138 3.08 -7.34 20.62
N ALA A 139 3.76 -6.20 20.77
CA ALA A 139 3.16 -4.89 20.53
C ALA A 139 3.77 -4.22 19.30
N PHE A 140 2.90 -3.79 18.39
CA PHE A 140 3.23 -2.94 17.25
C PHE A 140 2.63 -1.56 17.47
N GLN A 141 3.44 -0.51 17.36
CA GLN A 141 2.99 0.86 17.50
C GLN A 141 3.39 1.69 16.28
N ARG A 142 2.44 2.43 15.75
CA ARG A 142 2.66 3.42 14.69
C ARG A 142 2.33 4.80 15.22
N ALA A 143 3.28 5.72 15.12
CA ALA A 143 3.08 7.12 15.42
C ALA A 143 3.11 7.93 14.12
N LEU A 144 2.07 8.73 13.90
CA LEU A 144 1.94 9.66 12.80
C LEU A 144 1.86 11.08 13.35
N LEU A 145 2.90 11.87 13.12
CA LEU A 145 2.92 13.31 13.38
C LEU A 145 2.43 14.01 12.12
N TYR A 146 1.43 14.88 12.19
CA TYR A 146 0.89 15.60 11.02
C TYR A 146 0.30 16.95 11.41
N THR A 147 0.23 17.88 10.46
CA THR A 147 -0.45 19.16 10.61
C THR A 147 -1.84 19.04 9.99
N THR A 148 -2.89 19.36 10.75
CA THR A 148 -4.26 19.39 10.22
C THR A 148 -4.49 20.58 9.29
N MET A 149 -5.53 20.53 8.47
CA MET A 149 -5.97 21.68 7.64
C MET A 149 -6.23 22.96 8.44
N TYR A 150 -6.54 22.81 9.74
CA TYR A 150 -6.77 23.92 10.67
C TYR A 150 -5.49 24.48 11.31
N GLY A 151 -4.30 24.08 10.82
CA GLY A 151 -3.01 24.57 11.31
C GLY A 151 -2.53 23.94 12.63
N GLN A 152 -3.21 22.91 13.14
CA GLN A 152 -2.81 22.26 14.39
C GLN A 152 -1.87 21.09 14.13
N ARG A 153 -0.70 21.08 14.77
CA ARG A 153 0.24 19.96 14.77
C ARG A 153 -0.23 18.90 15.78
N ARG A 154 -0.53 17.69 15.31
CA ARG A 154 -1.07 16.58 16.12
C ARG A 154 -0.26 15.31 15.93
N ILE A 155 -0.23 14.47 16.97
CA ILE A 155 0.33 13.12 16.90
C ILE A 155 -0.83 12.13 17.04
N ARG A 156 -0.97 11.22 16.07
CA ARG A 156 -1.88 10.07 16.16
C ARG A 156 -1.06 8.82 16.38
N VAL A 157 -1.32 8.14 17.49
CA VAL A 157 -0.66 6.88 17.84
C VAL A 157 -1.68 5.75 17.73
N THR A 158 -1.31 4.67 17.06
CA THR A 158 -2.10 3.44 16.98
C THR A 158 -1.22 2.30 17.50
N THR A 159 -1.71 1.57 18.49
CA THR A 159 -1.03 0.42 19.08
C THR A 159 -1.86 -0.83 18.83
N LEU A 160 -1.22 -1.89 18.36
CA LEU A 160 -1.79 -3.22 18.16
C LEU A 160 -1.02 -4.19 19.06
N SER A 161 -1.73 -4.95 19.89
CA SER A 161 -1.16 -6.06 20.67
C SER A 161 -1.65 -7.37 20.10
N LEU A 162 -0.75 -8.35 19.93
CA LEU A 162 -1.03 -9.68 19.40
C LEU A 162 -0.36 -10.73 20.28
N SER A 163 -1.06 -11.82 20.56
CA SER A 163 -0.51 -12.93 21.34
C SER A 163 0.41 -13.80 20.50
N VAL A 164 1.57 -14.16 21.05
CA VAL A 164 2.53 -15.07 20.42
C VAL A 164 2.11 -16.52 20.65
N THR A 165 2.07 -17.31 19.58
CA THR A 165 1.70 -18.73 19.61
C THR A 165 2.66 -19.54 18.75
N SER A 166 3.10 -20.69 19.26
CA SER A 166 3.84 -21.71 18.49
C SER A 166 2.93 -22.62 17.66
N MET A 167 1.63 -22.65 17.97
CA MET A 167 0.68 -23.50 17.26
C MET A 167 0.16 -22.83 15.97
N LEU A 168 0.46 -23.43 14.81
CA LEU A 168 0.10 -22.85 13.51
C LEU A 168 -1.42 -22.83 13.25
N SER A 169 -2.19 -23.75 13.83
CA SER A 169 -3.65 -23.76 13.67
C SER A 169 -4.30 -22.51 14.27
N SER A 170 -3.80 -22.03 15.42
CA SER A 170 -4.23 -20.76 16.02
C SER A 170 -3.88 -19.56 15.14
N LEU A 171 -2.71 -19.56 14.50
CA LEU A 171 -2.30 -18.49 13.58
C LEU A 171 -3.22 -18.42 12.36
N PHE A 172 -3.51 -19.56 11.71
CA PHE A 172 -4.39 -19.58 10.54
C PHE A 172 -5.83 -19.15 10.86
N ARG A 173 -6.29 -19.41 12.08
CA ARG A 173 -7.63 -19.00 12.52
C ARG A 173 -7.78 -17.48 12.66
N VAL A 174 -6.69 -16.78 13.01
CA VAL A 174 -6.68 -15.33 13.24
C VAL A 174 -6.08 -14.56 12.03
N ALA A 175 -5.53 -15.28 11.06
CA ALA A 175 -4.90 -14.66 9.89
C ALA A 175 -5.93 -13.90 9.03
N ASP A 176 -5.68 -12.61 8.84
CA ASP A 176 -6.43 -11.76 7.92
C ASP A 176 -5.97 -12.02 6.47
N LEU A 177 -6.84 -12.67 5.69
CA LEU A 177 -6.58 -13.05 4.30
C LEU A 177 -6.49 -11.82 3.39
N ASP A 178 -7.27 -10.76 3.64
CA ASP A 178 -7.30 -9.56 2.82
C ASP A 178 -6.01 -8.75 3.01
N ALA A 179 -5.56 -8.64 4.26
CA ALA A 179 -4.27 -8.02 4.58
C ALA A 179 -3.11 -8.80 3.95
N GLN A 180 -3.13 -10.14 4.05
CA GLN A 180 -2.12 -11.01 3.43
C GLN A 180 -2.08 -10.82 1.91
N PHE A 181 -3.23 -10.86 1.24
CA PHE A 181 -3.30 -10.69 -0.20
C PHE A 181 -2.82 -9.32 -0.66
N THR A 182 -3.29 -8.26 0.01
CA THR A 182 -2.84 -6.88 -0.23
C THR A 182 -1.33 -6.74 -0.03
N SER A 183 -0.78 -7.43 0.97
CA SER A 183 0.65 -7.42 1.25
C SER A 183 1.47 -8.06 0.12
N MET A 184 1.00 -9.20 -0.39
CA MET A 184 1.65 -9.90 -1.50
C MET A 184 1.60 -9.08 -2.78
N LEU A 185 0.46 -8.44 -3.07
CA LEU A 185 0.31 -7.55 -4.22
C LEU A 185 1.27 -6.36 -4.14
N LYS A 186 1.34 -5.67 -3.00
CA LYS A 186 2.24 -4.52 -2.82
C LYS A 186 3.71 -4.91 -2.97
N GLN A 187 4.12 -6.05 -2.40
CA GLN A 187 5.48 -6.57 -2.57
C GLN A 187 5.78 -6.95 -4.03
N GLY A 188 4.82 -7.60 -4.71
CA GLY A 188 4.94 -7.97 -6.12
C GLY A 188 5.08 -6.76 -7.04
N MET A 189 4.21 -5.75 -6.87
CA MET A 189 4.29 -4.49 -7.63
C MET A 189 5.61 -3.76 -7.41
N HIS A 190 6.12 -3.73 -6.17
CA HIS A 190 7.41 -3.10 -5.87
C HIS A 190 8.58 -3.78 -6.61
N ARG A 191 8.53 -5.11 -6.77
CA ARG A 191 9.56 -5.87 -7.49
C ARG A 191 9.40 -5.79 -9.00
N PHE A 192 8.17 -5.78 -9.51
CA PHE A 192 7.87 -5.63 -10.93
C PHE A 192 8.46 -4.34 -11.53
N LEU A 193 8.45 -3.25 -10.76
CA LEU A 193 9.05 -1.98 -11.17
C LEU A 193 10.60 -2.04 -11.25
N LYS A 194 11.23 -3.07 -10.68
CA LYS A 194 12.70 -3.22 -10.63
C LYS A 194 13.22 -4.34 -11.54
N ALA A 195 12.41 -5.35 -11.86
CA ALA A 195 12.81 -6.50 -12.67
C ALA A 195 11.65 -7.11 -13.47
N PRO A 196 11.90 -7.73 -14.64
CA PRO A 196 10.87 -8.35 -15.48
C PRO A 196 10.24 -9.61 -14.85
N CYS A 197 9.02 -9.89 -15.32
CA CYS A 197 7.93 -10.54 -14.58
C CYS A 197 7.89 -12.09 -14.52
N SER A 198 8.90 -12.83 -14.97
CA SER A 198 8.69 -14.25 -15.27
C SER A 198 8.52 -15.20 -14.07
N TYR A 199 8.97 -14.86 -12.86
CA TYR A 199 9.11 -15.86 -11.79
C TYR A 199 8.35 -15.61 -10.48
N PHE A 200 7.80 -14.41 -10.20
CA PHE A 200 7.36 -14.09 -8.82
C PHE A 200 5.99 -14.63 -8.41
N LEU A 201 4.96 -14.45 -9.26
CA LEU A 201 3.60 -14.91 -8.95
C LEU A 201 3.56 -16.43 -8.83
N TRP A 202 4.24 -17.12 -9.75
CA TRP A 202 4.39 -18.57 -9.68
C TRP A 202 5.16 -19.00 -8.44
N ASP A 203 6.33 -18.45 -8.14
CA ASP A 203 7.15 -18.95 -7.03
C ASP A 203 6.50 -18.76 -5.65
N ARG A 204 5.76 -17.66 -5.41
CA ARG A 204 5.02 -17.46 -4.15
C ARG A 204 3.68 -18.16 -4.08
N ILE A 205 2.91 -18.22 -5.17
CA ILE A 205 1.67 -18.99 -5.18
C ILE A 205 1.99 -20.47 -5.07
N VAL A 206 2.99 -20.97 -5.81
CA VAL A 206 3.51 -22.34 -5.72
C VAL A 206 4.08 -22.59 -4.34
N SER A 207 4.82 -21.67 -3.72
CA SER A 207 5.28 -21.85 -2.33
C SER A 207 4.12 -21.89 -1.32
N PHE A 208 3.08 -21.07 -1.52
CA PHE A 208 1.90 -21.05 -0.65
C PHE A 208 1.02 -22.30 -0.86
N THR A 209 0.78 -22.70 -2.10
CA THR A 209 0.03 -23.92 -2.45
C THR A 209 0.83 -25.16 -2.12
N TRP A 210 2.13 -25.26 -2.39
CA TRP A 210 2.98 -26.36 -1.92
C TRP A 210 3.08 -26.39 -0.41
N SER A 211 3.18 -25.26 0.30
CA SER A 211 3.13 -25.26 1.78
C SER A 211 1.78 -25.74 2.31
N LEU A 212 0.68 -25.44 1.61
CA LEU A 212 -0.66 -25.93 1.94
C LEU A 212 -0.83 -27.42 1.58
N GLN A 213 -0.25 -27.87 0.46
CA GLN A 213 -0.39 -29.21 -0.11
C GLN A 213 0.54 -30.23 0.54
N LEU A 214 1.78 -29.85 0.91
CA LEU A 214 2.63 -30.67 1.78
C LEU A 214 1.98 -30.85 3.14
N ARG A 215 1.30 -29.82 3.66
CA ARG A 215 0.65 -29.88 4.98
C ARG A 215 -0.66 -30.67 4.96
N LEU A 216 -1.37 -30.72 3.83
CA LEU A 216 -2.48 -31.65 3.58
C LEU A 216 -2.00 -33.09 3.31
N ALA A 217 -0.81 -33.27 2.71
CA ALA A 217 -0.20 -34.58 2.42
C ALA A 217 0.54 -35.20 3.62
N VAL A 218 0.90 -34.41 4.65
CA VAL A 218 1.36 -34.91 5.96
C VAL A 218 0.17 -35.23 6.89
N HIS A 219 -1.05 -34.83 6.52
CA HIS A 219 -2.28 -35.11 7.27
C HIS A 219 -3.29 -36.12 6.66
N PRO A 220 -2.91 -37.10 5.81
CA PRO A 220 -3.71 -38.30 5.60
C PRO A 220 -3.01 -39.53 6.23
N LEU A 221 -3.72 -40.15 7.18
CA LEU A 221 -3.62 -41.56 7.59
C LEU A 221 -2.44 -41.98 8.49
N HIS A 222 -2.57 -41.68 9.78
CA HIS A 222 -2.33 -42.69 10.83
C HIS A 222 -3.69 -43.02 11.48
N PHE A 223 -3.95 -44.30 11.77
CA PHE A 223 -5.24 -45.01 12.00
C PHE A 223 -5.86 -45.54 10.69
N PHE A 224 -5.87 -46.83 10.34
CA PHE A 224 -5.96 -48.07 11.12
C PHE A 224 -5.32 -49.24 10.34
N LYS A 225 -4.35 -49.95 10.92
CA LYS A 225 -4.06 -51.36 10.59
C LYS A 225 -4.06 -52.12 11.92
N SER A 226 -5.13 -52.85 12.19
CA SER A 226 -5.11 -54.00 13.08
C SER A 226 -6.02 -55.04 12.43
N GLY A 227 -5.40 -56.07 11.88
CA GLY A 227 -6.10 -57.28 11.49
C GLY A 227 -6.36 -58.12 12.73
N ASN A 228 -7.46 -58.86 12.73
CA ASN A 228 -7.53 -60.09 13.50
C ASN A 228 -8.17 -61.19 12.67
N LYS A 229 -7.49 -62.33 12.68
CA LYS A 229 -7.89 -63.62 12.14
C LYS A 229 -9.20 -64.08 12.78
N LEU A 230 -10.12 -64.57 11.96
CA LEU A 230 -10.71 -65.91 12.04
C LEU A 230 -11.09 -66.31 10.60
#